data_AF-A0A920N4F0-F1
#
_entry.id   AF-A0A920N4F0-F1
#
_cell.length_a   1.000
_cell.length_b   1.000
_cell.length_c   1.000
_cell.angle_alpha   90.00
_cell.angle_beta   90.00
_cell.angle_gamma   90.00
#
_symmetry.space_group_name_H-M   'P 1'
#
loop_
_entity.id
_entity.type
_entity.pdbx_description
1 polymer ?
#
loop_
_entity_poly.entity_id
_entity_poly.type
_entity_poly.pdbx_seq_one_letter_code
_entity_poly.pdbx_strand_id
1 'polypeptide(L)'
;MTLTPTPSTADTTGRPKADTRSRTWWTSLTVTLVVAAVAGGWFMFTSDPHQVFQDSLTAVSTHDHDTVLKGIATLEDHPDFDSHVALLRGAYQLRRGRPAAAMRSFEMVQPTGELRKPALELTGECLFLLEQLPLAAAQFQELLKDNPNSANAHRWLGQIFYNLGAFDTAMAHLNKLIKVRTPRLSGPRVDWPHGLRFRGFPIGR
;
A
#
# COMPACT_ATOMS: atom_id res chain seq x y z
N MET A 1 24.33 12.72 -103.10
CA MET A 1 23.81 11.71 -102.15
C MET A 1 23.85 12.35 -100.77
N THR A 2 22.83 12.47 -99.93
CA THR A 2 21.39 12.16 -99.97
C THR A 2 20.81 12.77 -98.66
N LEU A 3 19.65 13.44 -98.77
CA LEU A 3 18.59 13.59 -97.75
C LEU A 3 18.79 14.51 -96.51
N THR A 4 18.02 15.61 -96.48
CA THR A 4 17.24 16.13 -95.32
C THR A 4 15.95 15.28 -95.14
N PRO A 5 15.14 15.33 -94.04
CA PRO A 5 14.97 16.40 -93.02
C PRO A 5 14.72 15.98 -91.52
N THR A 6 14.69 17.00 -90.63
CA THR A 6 14.07 17.29 -89.28
C THR A 6 13.17 16.25 -88.54
N PRO A 7 12.74 16.38 -87.22
CA PRO A 7 12.68 17.56 -86.31
C PRO A 7 12.89 17.30 -84.78
N SER A 8 12.62 18.34 -83.94
CA SER A 8 12.00 18.29 -82.58
C SER A 8 12.79 17.67 -81.40
N THR A 9 12.78 18.15 -80.16
CA THR A 9 11.94 19.09 -79.40
C THR A 9 12.60 19.31 -78.02
N ALA A 10 12.31 20.47 -77.40
CA ALA A 10 12.08 20.69 -75.97
C ALA A 10 13.08 20.11 -74.94
N ASP A 11 13.81 20.96 -74.23
CA ASP A 11 13.36 21.56 -72.96
C ASP A 11 13.01 20.50 -71.91
N THR A 12 13.84 20.41 -70.86
CA THR A 12 13.42 20.44 -69.44
C THR A 12 14.66 20.10 -68.61
N THR A 13 15.37 21.13 -68.14
CA THR A 13 16.24 20.99 -66.96
C THR A 13 15.34 20.81 -65.74
N GLY A 14 14.87 19.58 -65.55
CA GLY A 14 14.13 19.19 -64.37
C GLY A 14 15.07 19.18 -63.16
N ARG A 15 15.22 20.32 -62.48
CA ARG A 15 15.58 20.29 -61.06
C ARG A 15 14.62 19.31 -60.40
N PRO A 16 15.08 18.29 -59.64
CA PRO A 16 14.15 17.45 -58.90
C PRO A 16 13.35 18.37 -57.98
N LYS A 17 12.04 18.49 -58.22
CA LYS A 17 11.13 19.13 -57.28
C LYS A 17 11.31 18.35 -55.99
N ALA A 18 12.03 18.95 -55.04
CA ALA A 18 12.23 18.39 -53.72
C ALA A 18 10.85 17.98 -53.20
N ASP A 19 10.70 16.68 -52.97
CA ASP A 19 9.44 16.05 -52.62
C ASP A 19 9.07 16.51 -51.19
N THR A 20 8.49 17.71 -51.09
CA THR A 20 8.19 18.41 -49.85
C THR A 20 7.27 17.60 -48.96
N ARG A 21 6.44 16.74 -49.56
CA ARG A 21 5.50 15.85 -48.89
C ARG A 21 6.19 14.76 -48.05
N SER A 22 7.34 14.26 -48.52
CA SER A 22 8.15 13.29 -47.77
C SER A 22 8.77 13.93 -46.53
N ARG A 23 9.29 15.16 -46.69
CA ARG A 23 9.95 15.89 -45.60
C ARG A 23 8.98 16.33 -44.51
N THR A 24 7.76 16.77 -44.88
CA THR A 24 6.71 17.11 -43.92
C THR A 24 6.19 15.90 -43.16
N TRP A 25 6.16 14.72 -43.79
CA TRP A 25 5.73 13.48 -43.14
C TRP A 25 6.74 13.00 -42.09
N TRP A 26 8.05 13.05 -42.40
CA TRP A 26 9.11 12.74 -41.45
C TRP A 26 9.21 13.73 -40.27
N THR A 27 8.97 15.02 -40.52
CA THR A 27 8.93 16.02 -39.42
C THR A 27 7.73 15.82 -38.51
N SER A 28 6.56 15.46 -39.03
CA SER A 28 5.39 15.15 -38.20
C SER A 28 5.57 13.88 -37.38
N LEU A 29 6.22 12.85 -37.95
CA LEU A 29 6.51 11.60 -37.26
C LEU A 29 7.45 11.81 -36.07
N THR A 30 8.52 12.59 -36.26
CA THR A 30 9.52 12.88 -35.22
C THR A 30 8.96 13.74 -34.09
N VAL A 31 8.17 14.77 -34.41
CA VAL A 31 7.47 15.58 -33.39
C VAL A 31 6.52 14.71 -32.56
N THR A 32 5.77 13.80 -33.19
CA THR A 32 4.87 12.88 -32.47
C THR A 32 5.63 11.94 -31.53
N LEU A 33 6.78 11.43 -31.96
CA LEU A 33 7.65 10.58 -31.14
C LEU A 33 8.22 11.33 -29.92
N VAL A 34 8.64 12.58 -30.11
CA VAL A 34 9.15 13.42 -29.01
C VAL A 34 8.03 13.75 -28.03
N VAL A 35 6.84 14.10 -28.50
CA VAL A 35 5.68 14.37 -27.63
C VAL A 35 5.28 13.09 -26.88
N ALA A 36 5.29 11.92 -27.52
CA ALA A 36 5.02 10.65 -26.85
C ALA A 36 6.10 10.28 -25.81
N ALA A 37 7.37 10.58 -26.09
CA ALA A 37 8.47 10.35 -25.13
C ALA A 37 8.42 11.32 -23.95
N VAL A 38 8.07 12.59 -24.19
CA VAL A 38 7.87 13.59 -23.14
C VAL A 38 6.61 13.29 -22.33
N ALA A 39 5.51 12.89 -22.97
CA ALA A 39 4.29 12.48 -22.29
C ALA A 39 4.48 11.18 -21.51
N GLY A 40 5.21 10.20 -22.05
CA GLY A 40 5.58 8.97 -21.36
C GLY A 40 6.53 9.22 -20.19
N GLY A 41 7.49 10.15 -20.37
CA GLY A 41 8.39 10.61 -19.31
C GLY A 41 7.65 11.38 -18.21
N TRP A 42 6.73 12.27 -18.59
CA TRP A 42 5.87 13.02 -17.67
C TRP A 42 4.93 12.07 -16.89
N PHE A 43 4.35 11.08 -17.58
CA PHE A 43 3.50 10.06 -16.98
C PHE A 43 4.27 9.12 -16.04
N MET A 44 5.55 8.86 -16.29
CA MET A 44 6.42 8.15 -15.34
C MET A 44 6.83 9.01 -14.14
N PHE A 45 6.81 10.34 -14.26
CA PHE A 45 7.27 11.27 -13.20
C PHE A 45 6.15 11.84 -12.32
N THR A 46 4.89 11.83 -12.76
CA THR A 46 3.75 12.15 -11.90
C THR A 46 3.32 10.90 -11.12
N SER A 47 4.14 10.48 -10.15
CA SER A 47 3.70 9.48 -9.18
C SER A 47 2.55 10.10 -8.36
N ASP A 48 1.37 9.48 -8.43
CA ASP A 48 0.22 9.91 -7.65
C ASP A 48 0.60 9.96 -6.16
N PRO A 49 0.45 11.11 -5.47
CA PRO A 49 0.76 11.23 -4.05
C PRO A 49 0.07 10.15 -3.19
N HIS A 50 -1.15 9.74 -3.54
CA HIS A 50 -1.81 8.63 -2.84
C HIS A 50 -1.06 7.32 -3.03
N GLN A 51 -0.55 7.04 -4.24
CA GLN A 51 0.26 5.85 -4.50
C GLN A 51 1.57 5.89 -3.71
N VAL A 52 2.26 7.03 -3.71
CA VAL A 52 3.49 7.24 -2.92
C VAL A 52 3.24 6.97 -1.44
N PHE A 53 2.10 7.43 -0.91
CA PHE A 53 1.71 7.13 0.47
C PHE A 53 1.51 5.64 0.71
N GLN A 54 0.76 4.95 -0.16
CA GLN A 54 0.51 3.51 -0.01
C GLN A 54 1.81 2.70 -0.08
N ASP A 55 2.68 3.01 -1.04
CA ASP A 55 3.99 2.36 -1.20
C ASP A 55 4.84 2.58 0.06
N SER A 56 4.88 3.80 0.57
CA SER A 56 5.57 4.14 1.81
C SER A 56 5.01 3.39 3.01
N LEU A 57 3.69 3.28 3.13
CA LEU A 57 3.04 2.56 4.23
C LEU A 57 3.35 1.06 4.18
N THR A 58 3.43 0.47 2.98
CA THR A 58 3.89 -0.92 2.83
C THR A 58 5.36 -1.07 3.21
N ALA A 59 6.21 -0.12 2.82
CA ALA A 59 7.64 -0.11 3.14
C ALA A 59 7.92 -0.03 4.65
N VAL A 60 7.03 0.60 5.44
CA VAL A 60 7.09 0.56 6.91
C VAL A 60 7.06 -0.88 7.43
N SER A 61 6.27 -1.76 6.82
CA SER A 61 6.16 -3.16 7.26
C SER A 61 7.37 -4.00 6.85
N THR A 62 7.98 -3.71 5.70
CA THR A 62 9.18 -4.38 5.20
C THR A 62 10.47 -3.82 5.79
N HIS A 63 10.38 -2.79 6.65
CA HIS A 63 11.52 -2.07 7.22
C HIS A 63 12.44 -1.43 6.17
N ASP A 64 11.90 -1.15 4.98
CA ASP A 64 12.61 -0.39 3.95
C ASP A 64 12.57 1.10 4.30
N HIS A 65 13.60 1.53 5.03
CA HIS A 65 13.70 2.91 5.49
C HIS A 65 13.89 3.92 4.36
N ASP A 66 14.54 3.52 3.26
CA ASP A 66 14.86 4.44 2.18
C ASP A 66 13.59 4.83 1.42
N THR A 67 12.73 3.84 1.13
CA THR A 67 11.44 4.09 0.47
C THR A 67 10.52 4.94 1.35
N VAL A 68 10.46 4.66 2.65
CA VAL A 68 9.64 5.47 3.59
C VAL A 68 10.13 6.92 3.64
N LEU A 69 11.44 7.15 3.77
CA LEU A 69 11.99 8.51 3.86
C LEU A 69 11.84 9.28 2.55
N LYS A 70 12.01 8.61 1.40
CA LYS A 70 11.75 9.22 0.08
C LYS A 70 10.29 9.61 -0.05
N GLY A 71 9.37 8.71 0.28
CA GLY A 71 7.95 9.00 0.17
C GLY A 71 7.50 10.11 1.13
N ILE A 72 8.03 10.16 2.35
CA ILE A 72 7.82 11.29 3.26
C ILE A 72 8.28 12.60 2.60
N ALA A 73 9.51 12.65 2.07
CA ALA A 73 10.04 13.86 1.42
C ALA A 73 9.20 14.29 0.20
N THR A 74 8.75 13.34 -0.62
CA THR A 74 7.88 13.64 -1.78
C THR A 74 6.52 14.19 -1.34
N LEU A 75 5.96 13.70 -0.24
CA LEU A 75 4.64 14.12 0.23
C LEU A 75 4.67 15.42 1.03
N GLU A 76 5.83 15.82 1.56
CA GLU A 76 6.00 17.10 2.28
C GLU A 76 5.74 18.32 1.39
N ASP A 77 5.94 18.20 0.07
CA ASP A 77 5.64 19.26 -0.89
C ASP A 77 4.13 19.43 -1.15
N HIS A 78 3.29 18.57 -0.59
CA HIS A 78 1.84 18.56 -0.78
C HIS A 78 1.09 18.85 0.53
N PRO A 79 0.56 20.08 0.73
CA PRO A 79 -0.12 20.47 1.98
C PRO A 79 -1.32 19.58 2.35
N ASP A 80 -2.00 19.02 1.35
CA ASP A 80 -3.14 18.12 1.57
C ASP A 80 -2.75 16.78 2.22
N PHE A 81 -1.45 16.45 2.22
CA PHE A 81 -0.89 15.20 2.75
C PHE A 81 -0.19 15.37 4.09
N ASP A 82 -0.35 16.50 4.79
CA ASP A 82 0.26 16.74 6.11
C ASP A 82 -0.07 15.61 7.11
N SER A 83 -1.32 15.13 7.12
CA SER A 83 -1.74 14.00 7.97
C SER A 83 -1.10 12.68 7.54
N HIS A 84 -0.93 12.44 6.24
CA HIS A 84 -0.26 11.25 5.71
C HIS A 84 1.23 11.24 6.08
N VAL A 85 1.90 12.38 5.91
CA VAL A 85 3.30 12.58 6.30
C VAL A 85 3.47 12.37 7.80
N ALA A 86 2.59 12.94 8.62
CA ALA A 86 2.60 12.73 10.07
C ALA A 86 2.43 11.24 10.43
N LEU A 87 1.50 10.55 9.78
CA LEU A 87 1.29 9.11 9.99
C LEU A 87 2.53 8.29 9.60
N LEU A 88 3.13 8.56 8.43
CA LEU A 88 4.34 7.88 7.97
C LEU A 88 5.54 8.14 8.88
N ARG A 89 5.73 9.38 9.33
CA ARG A 89 6.78 9.74 10.31
C ARG A 89 6.56 9.00 11.63
N GLY A 90 5.32 8.95 12.13
CA GLY A 90 4.97 8.20 13.33
C GLY A 90 5.27 6.71 13.17
N ALA A 91 4.82 6.12 12.07
CA ALA A 91 5.05 4.71 11.76
C ALA A 91 6.56 4.38 11.64
N TYR A 92 7.33 5.26 11.00
CA TYR A 92 8.79 5.14 10.90
C TYR A 92 9.46 5.12 12.28
N GLN A 93 9.09 6.07 13.16
CA GLN A 93 9.63 6.11 14.53
C GLN A 93 9.23 4.90 15.36
N LEU A 94 8.00 4.40 15.18
CA LEU A 94 7.49 3.22 15.87
C LEU A 94 8.32 1.97 15.52
N ARG A 95 8.61 1.77 14.22
CA ARG A 95 9.47 0.67 13.75
C ARG A 95 10.92 0.80 14.23
N ARG A 96 11.37 2.02 14.49
CA ARG A 96 12.69 2.31 15.11
C ARG A 96 12.71 2.09 16.64
N GLY A 97 11.61 1.62 17.24
CA GLY A 97 11.51 1.39 18.68
C GLY A 97 11.40 2.67 19.51
N ARG A 98 10.93 3.78 18.90
CA ARG A 98 10.76 5.08 19.56
C ARG A 98 9.28 5.44 19.69
N PRO A 99 8.49 4.71 20.50
CA PRO A 99 7.04 4.91 20.57
C PRO A 99 6.65 6.30 21.11
N ALA A 100 7.42 6.89 22.03
CA ALA A 100 7.15 8.24 22.52
C ALA A 100 7.30 9.32 21.43
N ALA A 101 8.27 9.15 20.52
CA ALA A 101 8.43 10.05 19.37
C ALA A 101 7.33 9.80 18.33
N ALA A 102 6.96 8.54 18.11
CA ALA A 102 5.87 8.16 17.22
C ALA A 102 4.53 8.78 17.65
N MET A 103 4.24 8.79 18.96
CA MET A 103 3.01 9.34 19.51
C MET A 103 2.81 10.82 19.14
N ARG A 104 3.85 11.65 19.24
CA ARG A 104 3.79 13.06 18.85
C ARG A 104 3.38 13.25 17.39
N SER A 105 3.83 12.35 16.52
CA SER A 105 3.43 12.38 15.11
C SER A 105 1.98 11.93 14.94
N PHE A 106 1.53 10.90 15.68
CA PHE A 106 0.15 10.41 15.61
C PHE A 106 -0.88 11.41 16.14
N GLU A 107 -0.52 12.26 17.12
CA GLU A 107 -1.38 13.35 17.61
C GLU A 107 -1.76 14.37 16.51
N MET A 108 -0.94 14.47 15.46
CA MET A 108 -1.18 15.35 14.32
C MET A 108 -2.07 14.70 13.25
N VAL A 109 -2.39 13.41 13.37
CA VAL A 109 -3.12 12.65 12.35
C VAL A 109 -4.62 12.72 12.63
N GLN A 110 -5.39 13.08 11.61
CA GLN A 110 -6.85 12.96 11.65
C GLN A 110 -7.26 11.56 11.12
N PRO A 111 -7.89 10.69 11.93
CA PRO A 111 -8.24 9.33 11.53
C PRO A 111 -9.55 9.30 10.71
N THR A 112 -9.50 9.88 9.51
CA THR A 112 -10.62 9.96 8.56
C THR A 112 -10.25 9.34 7.21
N GLY A 113 -11.25 9.01 6.38
CA GLY A 113 -11.03 8.48 5.03
C GLY A 113 -10.08 7.26 4.99
N GLU A 114 -9.11 7.30 4.07
CA GLU A 114 -8.10 6.24 3.91
C GLU A 114 -7.13 6.14 5.10
N LEU A 115 -6.96 7.22 5.87
CA LEU A 115 -6.07 7.25 7.03
C LEU A 115 -6.68 6.58 8.26
N ARG A 116 -8.00 6.53 8.36
CA ARG A 116 -8.71 6.05 9.55
C ARG A 116 -8.20 4.71 10.04
N LYS A 117 -8.17 3.71 9.15
CA LYS A 117 -7.72 2.37 9.51
C LYS A 117 -6.25 2.35 9.96
N PRO A 118 -5.26 2.77 9.14
CA PRO A 118 -3.87 2.71 9.53
C PRO A 118 -3.54 3.61 10.73
N ALA A 119 -4.19 4.77 10.87
CA ALA A 119 -4.01 5.66 12.01
C ALA A 119 -4.45 5.00 13.32
N LEU A 120 -5.65 4.40 13.37
CA LEU A 120 -6.13 3.69 14.56
C LEU A 120 -5.25 2.46 14.88
N GLU A 121 -4.84 1.70 13.86
CA GLU A 121 -3.98 0.52 14.04
C GLU A 121 -2.60 0.90 14.61
N LEU A 122 -1.92 1.88 13.99
CA LEU A 122 -0.57 2.30 14.40
C LEU A 122 -0.57 3.04 15.74
N THR A 123 -1.58 3.87 15.99
CA THR A 123 -1.74 4.53 17.31
C THR A 123 -2.02 3.49 18.39
N GLY A 124 -2.88 2.50 18.12
CA GLY A 124 -3.15 1.40 19.04
C GLY A 124 -1.90 0.57 19.36
N GLU A 125 -1.09 0.23 18.36
CA GLU A 125 0.21 -0.44 18.53
C GLU A 125 1.17 0.42 19.37
N CYS A 126 1.23 1.72 19.09
CA CYS A 126 2.06 2.66 19.83
C CYS A 126 1.67 2.77 21.30
N LEU A 127 0.37 2.92 21.59
CA LEU A 127 -0.17 2.96 22.95
C LEU A 127 0.10 1.66 23.70
N PHE A 128 0.04 0.51 23.02
CA PHE A 128 0.40 -0.77 23.61
C PHE A 128 1.87 -0.81 24.03
N LEU A 129 2.79 -0.34 23.19
CA LEU A 129 4.22 -0.26 23.52
C LEU A 129 4.54 0.77 24.62
N LEU A 130 3.68 1.78 24.81
CA LEU A 130 3.75 2.74 25.91
C LEU A 130 3.04 2.24 27.19
N GLU A 131 2.57 0.99 27.22
CA GLU A 131 1.82 0.38 28.31
C GLU A 131 0.50 1.10 28.66
N GLN A 132 0.00 1.95 27.76
CA GLN A 132 -1.29 2.64 27.89
C GLN A 132 -2.42 1.74 27.37
N LEU A 133 -2.54 0.56 27.98
CA LEU A 133 -3.40 -0.54 27.53
C LEU A 133 -4.88 -0.17 27.36
N PRO A 134 -5.52 0.62 28.25
CA PRO A 134 -6.92 1.01 28.06
C PRO A 134 -7.14 1.89 26.82
N LEU A 135 -6.20 2.82 26.56
CA LEU A 135 -6.27 3.69 25.39
C LEU A 135 -6.00 2.89 24.11
N ALA A 136 -5.04 1.95 24.14
CA ALA A 136 -4.81 1.02 23.04
C ALA A 136 -6.08 0.22 22.71
N ALA A 137 -6.77 -0.31 23.74
CA ALA A 137 -8.01 -1.05 23.56
C ALA A 137 -9.08 -0.20 22.87
N ALA A 138 -9.22 1.08 23.24
CA ALA A 138 -10.19 1.98 22.64
C ALA A 138 -9.96 2.14 21.11
N GLN A 139 -8.70 2.25 20.66
CA GLN A 139 -8.39 2.36 19.23
C GLN A 139 -8.84 1.11 18.45
N PHE A 140 -8.56 -0.08 18.98
CA PHE A 140 -8.97 -1.33 18.33
C PHE A 140 -10.48 -1.61 18.42
N GLN A 141 -11.15 -1.12 19.47
CA GLN A 141 -12.61 -1.14 19.55
C GLN A 141 -13.24 -0.24 18.49
N GLU A 142 -12.65 0.92 18.22
CA GLU A 142 -13.11 1.82 17.14
C GLU A 142 -12.99 1.13 15.76
N LEU A 143 -11.88 0.44 15.50
CA LEU A 143 -11.73 -0.37 14.27
C LEU A 143 -12.78 -1.47 14.12
N LEU A 144 -13.24 -2.05 15.23
CA LEU A 144 -14.31 -3.06 15.21
C LEU A 144 -15.69 -2.48 14.92
N LYS A 145 -15.91 -1.17 15.07
CA LYS A 145 -17.14 -0.52 14.62
C LYS A 145 -17.21 -0.52 13.09
N ASP A 146 -16.08 -0.27 12.44
CA ASP A 146 -15.98 -0.23 10.98
C ASP A 146 -15.95 -1.65 10.39
N ASN A 147 -15.19 -2.57 11.01
CA ASN A 147 -15.13 -3.98 10.62
C ASN A 147 -15.21 -4.90 11.85
N PRO A 148 -16.42 -5.36 12.21
CA PRO A 148 -16.64 -6.26 13.35
C PRO A 148 -15.89 -7.59 13.28
N ASN A 149 -15.48 -8.00 12.08
CA ASN A 149 -14.76 -9.24 11.83
C ASN A 149 -13.26 -9.01 11.57
N SER A 150 -12.71 -7.87 11.96
CA SER A 150 -11.27 -7.62 11.82
C SER A 150 -10.45 -8.58 12.69
N ALA A 151 -9.82 -9.56 12.04
CA ALA A 151 -8.90 -10.48 12.71
C ALA A 151 -7.75 -9.73 13.40
N ASN A 152 -7.24 -8.66 12.79
CA ASN A 152 -6.15 -7.88 13.37
C ASN A 152 -6.60 -7.19 14.68
N ALA A 153 -7.76 -6.53 14.67
CA ALA A 153 -8.29 -5.85 15.86
C ALA A 153 -8.61 -6.85 17.00
N HIS A 154 -9.20 -8.01 16.69
CA HIS A 154 -9.42 -9.05 17.69
C HIS A 154 -8.13 -9.64 18.26
N ARG A 155 -7.07 -9.78 17.45
CA ARG A 155 -5.74 -10.19 17.93
C ARG A 155 -5.20 -9.19 18.95
N TRP A 156 -5.22 -7.90 18.60
CA TRP A 156 -4.72 -6.85 19.48
C TRP A 156 -5.52 -6.74 20.77
N LEU A 157 -6.85 -6.74 20.72
CA LEU A 157 -7.69 -6.73 21.93
C LEU A 157 -7.47 -7.96 22.80
N GLY A 158 -7.30 -9.14 22.21
CA GLY A 158 -6.93 -10.35 22.95
C GLY A 158 -5.63 -10.17 23.74
N GLN A 159 -4.59 -9.65 23.09
CA GLN A 159 -3.30 -9.36 23.73
C GLN A 159 -3.42 -8.28 24.82
N ILE A 160 -4.14 -7.20 24.54
CA ILE A 160 -4.31 -6.07 25.46
C ILE A 160 -5.05 -6.50 26.72
N PHE A 161 -6.18 -7.21 26.58
CA PHE A 161 -6.94 -7.68 27.73
C PHE A 161 -6.20 -8.77 28.51
N TYR A 162 -5.37 -9.57 27.85
CA TYR A 162 -4.49 -10.50 28.53
C TYR A 162 -3.49 -9.77 29.43
N ASN A 163 -2.84 -8.72 28.91
CA ASN A 163 -1.89 -7.90 29.69
C ASN A 163 -2.58 -7.15 30.84
N LEU A 164 -3.86 -6.79 30.69
CA LEU A 164 -4.69 -6.21 31.75
C LEU A 164 -5.16 -7.22 32.80
N GLY A 165 -4.93 -8.52 32.61
CA GLY A 165 -5.44 -9.60 33.48
C GLY A 165 -6.93 -9.92 33.28
N ALA A 166 -7.59 -9.31 32.30
CA ALA A 166 -8.99 -9.57 31.95
C ALA A 166 -9.10 -10.81 31.04
N PHE A 167 -8.72 -11.98 31.55
CA PHE A 167 -8.54 -13.20 30.77
C PHE A 167 -9.82 -13.67 30.06
N ASP A 168 -11.00 -13.52 30.67
CA ASP A 168 -12.26 -13.89 30.03
C ASP A 168 -12.55 -13.05 28.78
N THR A 169 -12.31 -11.74 28.87
CA THR A 169 -12.46 -10.82 27.74
C THR A 169 -11.41 -11.09 26.66
N ALA A 170 -10.17 -11.37 27.08
CA ALA A 170 -9.09 -11.75 26.17
C ALA A 170 -9.46 -13.02 25.38
N MET A 171 -9.91 -14.06 26.08
CA MET A 171 -10.37 -15.31 25.47
C MET A 171 -11.54 -15.10 24.52
N ALA A 172 -12.50 -14.23 24.86
CA ALA A 172 -13.61 -13.92 23.97
C ALA A 172 -13.12 -13.33 22.64
N HIS A 173 -12.16 -12.41 22.67
CA HIS A 173 -11.57 -11.83 21.46
C HIS A 173 -10.72 -12.83 20.67
N LEU A 174 -9.91 -13.66 21.34
CA LEU A 174 -9.13 -14.71 20.69
C LEU A 174 -10.03 -15.79 20.04
N ASN A 175 -11.15 -16.14 20.66
CA ASN A 175 -12.14 -17.03 20.07
C ASN A 175 -12.77 -16.42 18.81
N LYS A 176 -13.10 -15.12 18.82
CA LYS A 176 -13.57 -14.43 17.61
C LYS A 176 -12.51 -14.43 16.52
N LEU A 177 -11.25 -14.18 16.86
CA LEU A 177 -10.12 -14.26 15.92
C LEU A 177 -10.05 -15.63 15.23
N ILE A 178 -10.14 -16.72 16.00
CA ILE A 178 -10.11 -18.09 15.46
C ILE A 178 -11.29 -18.31 14.52
N LYS A 179 -12.50 -17.87 14.89
CA LYS A 179 -13.70 -18.01 14.06
C LYS A 179 -13.56 -17.28 12.72
N VAL A 180 -13.03 -16.06 12.74
CA VAL A 180 -12.79 -15.26 11.52
C VAL A 180 -11.76 -15.93 10.61
N ARG A 181 -10.63 -16.42 11.17
CA ARG A 181 -9.55 -17.02 10.37
C ARG A 181 -9.87 -18.43 9.88
N THR A 182 -10.67 -19.17 10.64
CA THR A 182 -11.00 -20.57 10.34
C THR A 182 -12.51 -20.80 10.44
N PRO A 183 -13.30 -20.28 9.49
CA PRO A 183 -14.75 -20.47 9.51
C PRO A 183 -15.13 -21.95 9.52
N ARG A 184 -14.37 -22.80 8.83
CA ARG A 184 -14.58 -24.26 8.79
C ARG A 184 -14.28 -24.99 10.10
N LEU A 185 -13.40 -24.45 10.96
CA LEU A 185 -13.15 -25.01 12.31
C LEU A 185 -14.18 -24.52 13.34
N SER A 186 -15.07 -23.62 12.93
CA SER A 186 -16.15 -23.05 13.75
C SER A 186 -17.44 -23.87 13.67
N GLY A 187 -17.36 -25.15 13.30
CA GLY A 187 -18.43 -26.11 13.57
C GLY A 187 -18.64 -26.25 15.09
N PRO A 188 -19.73 -26.91 15.54
CA PRO A 188 -19.95 -27.16 16.96
C PRO A 188 -18.65 -27.67 17.57
N ARG A 189 -18.31 -27.17 18.78
CA ARG A 189 -17.19 -27.72 19.56
C ARG A 189 -17.26 -29.22 19.37
N VAL A 190 -16.21 -29.82 18.81
CA VAL A 190 -16.06 -31.26 18.89
C VAL A 190 -16.07 -31.48 20.40
N ASP A 191 -17.18 -31.96 20.95
CA ASP A 191 -17.15 -32.57 22.26
C ASP A 191 -16.29 -33.79 21.98
N TRP A 192 -15.01 -33.74 22.38
CA TRP A 192 -14.28 -34.99 22.56
C TRP A 192 -15.16 -35.75 23.53
N PRO A 193 -15.80 -36.86 23.11
CA PRO A 193 -16.70 -37.57 24.00
C PRO A 193 -15.88 -37.86 25.26
N HIS A 194 -16.39 -37.42 26.41
CA HIS A 194 -15.88 -37.81 27.73
C HIS A 194 -15.87 -39.36 27.77
N GLY A 195 -14.78 -39.96 27.29
CA GLY A 195 -14.83 -41.35 26.85
C GLY A 195 -13.74 -41.84 25.90
N LEU A 196 -12.71 -41.05 25.57
CA LEU A 196 -11.47 -41.61 25.01
C LEU A 196 -10.69 -42.36 26.10
N ARG A 197 -11.18 -43.56 26.44
CA ARG A 197 -10.34 -44.60 27.03
C ARG A 197 -9.25 -44.91 26.01
N PHE A 198 -8.02 -44.50 26.30
CA PHE A 198 -6.84 -45.01 25.61
C PHE A 198 -6.89 -46.54 25.65
N ARG A 199 -7.17 -47.16 24.49
CA ARG A 199 -7.05 -48.61 24.33
C ARG A 199 -5.56 -48.89 24.37
N GLY A 200 -5.10 -49.43 25.50
CA GLY A 200 -3.69 -49.70 25.75
C GLY A 200 -3.05 -50.47 24.59
N PHE A 201 -1.86 -50.03 24.20
CA PHE A 201 -0.97 -50.81 23.37
C PHE A 201 -0.64 -52.13 24.07
N PRO A 202 -0.76 -53.29 23.40
CA PRO A 202 -0.30 -54.54 23.98
C PRO A 202 1.22 -54.53 23.98
N ILE A 203 1.81 -54.49 25.17
CA ILE A 203 3.23 -54.82 25.35
C ILE A 203 3.28 -56.35 25.26
N GLY A 204 3.87 -56.86 24.18
CA GLY A 204 4.17 -58.29 24.02
C GLY A 204 5.06 -58.78 25.17
N ARG A 205 4.82 -60.01 25.61
CA ARG A 205 5.63 -60.72 26.62
C ARG A 205 7.02 -61.04 26.09
#